data_AF-A0A5C5FXK3-F1
#
_entry.id   AF-A0A5C5FXK3-F1
#
_cell.length_a   1.000
_cell.length_b   1.000
_cell.length_c   1.000
_cell.angle_alpha   90.00
_cell.angle_beta   90.00
_cell.angle_gamma   90.00
#
_symmetry.space_group_name_H-M   'P 1'
#
loop_
_entity.id
_entity.type
_entity.pdbx_description
1 polymer ?
#
loop_
_entity_poly.entity_id
_entity_poly.type
_entity_poly.pdbx_seq_one_letter_code
_entity_poly.pdbx_strand_id
1 'polypeptide(L)'
;MASLAALEPVAQLSPYVTRILGQNPGKFTLQGTNSYLVHHPLSSSLLLVDTTGPSSASHLAAPALEQYTSHLLAALANHPAQPARISDVVLTHWHADHVRAVGGVLEALAGAWKGEGAASSPPRVWKFPCAAPSGGGGGDAWAPEEGKDAEIEQGLVAALRGGWVEPRGAGGAGALRPLAAGQRFLVGPSQGEAGGEAGAGVELEVVHTPGHTSDSICLVLRSSASSSASSSSSPPLALFTADTVLGHGSSIFSSLSAYMSSLSSLSALLPPPPPLPPPPPGSGAGAAAKVPLYPGHGPVCDDAADKVREYRGHREEREAQVVEALRAREAREAVTAGHLVTHIYPPSLPPSLHPAATHSLLLHLAKLLDDGRVERVPRTRLGQGGGTARGREDEDEEEEEGAGGVPAGWDDGWRWVGDEGAAAAEGDSAGRL
;
A
#
# COMPACT_ATOMS: atom_id res chain seq x y z
N MET A 1 -12.77 21.83 1.07
CA MET A 1 -12.82 20.37 0.83
C MET A 1 -14.15 19.87 1.37
N ALA A 2 -14.87 19.02 0.63
CA ALA A 2 -16.02 18.32 1.23
C ALA A 2 -15.50 17.52 2.43
N SER A 3 -16.14 17.69 3.60
CA SER A 3 -15.76 16.92 4.80
C SER A 3 -15.95 15.44 4.49
N LEU A 4 -14.89 14.64 4.64
CA LEU A 4 -15.03 13.19 4.55
C LEU A 4 -15.99 12.70 5.63
N ALA A 5 -16.73 11.63 5.35
CA ALA A 5 -17.58 11.01 6.35
C ALA A 5 -16.72 10.53 7.54
N ALA A 6 -17.24 10.74 8.74
CA ALA A 6 -16.59 10.25 9.96
C ALA A 6 -16.57 8.72 9.96
N LEU A 7 -15.47 8.15 10.44
CA LEU A 7 -15.30 6.72 10.61
C LEU A 7 -15.32 6.40 12.10
N GLU A 8 -16.09 5.38 12.50
CA GLU A 8 -16.07 4.90 13.87
C GLU A 8 -14.68 4.37 14.25
N PRO A 9 -14.18 4.68 15.46
CA PRO A 9 -12.85 4.24 15.90
C PRO A 9 -12.66 2.73 15.90
N VAL A 10 -13.72 1.97 16.19
CA VAL A 10 -13.75 0.51 16.12
C VAL A 10 -15.01 0.10 15.38
N ALA A 11 -14.87 -0.72 14.35
CA ALA A 11 -16.01 -1.19 13.56
C ALA A 11 -15.81 -2.67 13.17
N GLN A 12 -16.79 -3.52 13.48
CA GLN A 12 -16.82 -4.88 12.95
C GLN A 12 -17.32 -4.83 11.49
N LEU A 13 -16.43 -5.10 10.54
CA LEU A 13 -16.72 -4.97 9.11
C LEU A 13 -17.30 -6.26 8.52
N SER A 14 -16.96 -7.40 9.11
CA SER A 14 -17.48 -8.72 8.75
C SER A 14 -17.39 -9.66 9.96
N PRO A 15 -17.89 -10.91 9.86
CA PRO A 15 -17.67 -11.91 10.90
C PRO A 15 -16.20 -12.20 11.21
N TYR A 16 -15.28 -11.87 10.29
CA TYR A 16 -13.85 -12.20 10.40
C TYR A 16 -12.93 -10.99 10.48
N VAL A 17 -13.46 -9.77 10.39
CA VAL A 17 -12.64 -8.55 10.29
C VAL A 17 -13.22 -7.43 11.15
N THR A 18 -12.38 -6.91 12.04
CA THR A 18 -12.66 -5.70 12.83
C THR A 18 -11.62 -4.64 12.48
N ARG A 19 -12.06 -3.44 12.12
CA ARG A 19 -11.19 -2.29 11.88
C ARG A 19 -10.99 -1.49 13.16
N ILE A 20 -9.77 -1.04 13.39
CA ILE A 20 -9.41 -0.09 14.44
C ILE A 20 -8.71 1.09 13.79
N LEU A 21 -9.27 2.29 13.97
CA LEU A 21 -8.74 3.53 13.40
C LEU A 21 -7.61 4.07 14.28
N GLY A 22 -6.50 4.49 13.65
CA GLY A 22 -5.26 4.87 14.31
C GLY A 22 -5.24 6.19 15.06
N GLN A 23 -6.34 6.95 15.04
CA GLN A 23 -6.45 8.26 15.68
C GLN A 23 -5.40 9.28 15.22
N ASN A 24 -4.91 9.12 13.98
CA ASN A 24 -3.90 9.95 13.33
C ASN A 24 -4.44 10.62 12.04
N PRO A 25 -5.53 11.40 12.10
CA PRO A 25 -6.08 12.06 10.90
C PRO A 25 -5.08 13.05 10.31
N GLY A 26 -5.09 13.18 8.98
CA GLY A 26 -4.10 14.00 8.28
C GLY A 26 -4.31 14.06 6.78
N LYS A 27 -3.49 14.87 6.10
CA LYS A 27 -3.56 15.06 4.65
C LYS A 27 -3.38 13.75 3.87
N PHE A 28 -2.48 12.88 4.35
CA PHE A 28 -2.16 11.60 3.72
C PHE A 28 -2.92 10.43 4.35
N THR A 29 -3.21 10.51 5.66
CA THR A 29 -3.88 9.45 6.40
C THR A 29 -5.41 9.59 6.43
N LEU A 30 -5.97 10.65 5.85
CA LEU A 30 -7.40 10.97 5.83
C LEU A 30 -8.00 11.04 7.24
N GLN A 31 -8.99 10.20 7.57
CA GLN A 31 -9.55 10.08 8.92
C GLN A 31 -8.59 9.39 9.92
N GLY A 32 -7.52 8.76 9.41
CA GLY A 32 -6.56 7.96 10.15
C GLY A 32 -6.22 6.66 9.41
N THR A 33 -5.13 6.02 9.82
CA THR A 33 -4.75 4.69 9.34
C THR A 33 -5.75 3.65 9.83
N ASN A 34 -6.16 2.74 8.96
CA ASN A 34 -7.00 1.59 9.29
C ASN A 34 -6.12 0.39 9.62
N SER A 35 -6.03 0.02 10.90
CA SER A 35 -5.54 -1.30 11.30
C SER A 35 -6.68 -2.30 11.28
N TYR A 36 -6.36 -3.58 11.03
CA TYR A 36 -7.37 -4.64 10.97
C TYR A 36 -7.01 -5.81 11.88
N LEU A 37 -7.95 -6.20 12.73
CA LEU A 37 -7.95 -7.52 13.37
C LEU A 37 -8.64 -8.50 12.43
N VAL A 38 -7.88 -9.47 11.93
CA VAL A 38 -8.39 -10.65 11.24
C VAL A 38 -8.55 -11.77 12.26
N HIS A 39 -9.76 -12.29 12.40
CA HIS A 39 -10.12 -13.22 13.47
C HIS A 39 -11.17 -14.24 13.02
N HIS A 40 -11.40 -15.21 13.88
CA HIS A 40 -12.53 -16.13 13.76
C HIS A 40 -13.28 -16.14 15.09
N PRO A 41 -14.63 -16.06 15.13
CA PRO A 41 -15.39 -15.96 16.38
C PRO A 41 -15.15 -17.10 17.38
N LEU A 42 -14.74 -18.27 16.89
CA LEU A 42 -14.42 -19.47 17.69
C LEU A 42 -12.92 -19.67 17.97
N SER A 43 -12.06 -18.76 17.49
CA SER A 43 -10.60 -18.83 17.70
C SER A 43 -10.20 -17.76 18.71
N SER A 44 -9.47 -18.15 19.75
CA SER A 44 -8.86 -17.18 20.66
C SER A 44 -7.63 -16.48 20.05
N SER A 45 -7.15 -16.93 18.89
CA SER A 45 -6.00 -16.39 18.16
C SER A 45 -6.42 -15.46 17.02
N LEU A 46 -5.84 -14.27 16.99
CA LEU A 46 -6.10 -13.18 16.04
C LEU A 46 -4.80 -12.75 15.33
N LEU A 47 -4.94 -12.19 14.14
CA LEU A 47 -3.87 -11.55 13.38
C LEU A 47 -4.15 -10.05 13.26
N LEU A 48 -3.17 -9.21 13.57
CA LEU A 48 -3.24 -7.76 13.39
C LEU A 48 -2.54 -7.35 12.09
N VAL A 49 -3.23 -6.62 11.22
CA VAL A 49 -2.67 -5.99 10.03
C VAL A 49 -2.41 -4.51 10.32
N ASP A 50 -1.16 -4.11 10.16
CA ASP A 50 -0.58 -2.79 10.44
C ASP A 50 -0.72 -2.31 11.88
N THR A 51 0.20 -1.44 12.26
CA THR A 51 0.23 -0.79 13.58
C THR A 51 0.25 0.72 13.37
N THR A 52 -0.82 1.40 13.80
CA THR A 52 -0.99 2.79 13.41
C THR A 52 -0.06 3.72 14.19
N GLY A 53 0.92 4.30 13.51
CA GLY A 53 1.90 5.22 14.07
C GLY A 53 1.68 6.68 13.66
N PRO A 54 2.53 7.61 14.14
CA PRO A 54 2.62 8.95 13.55
C PRO A 54 2.65 8.96 12.00
N SER A 55 2.38 10.06 11.31
CA SER A 55 2.89 10.24 9.92
C SER A 55 4.13 11.14 9.98
N SER A 56 4.91 11.28 8.90
CA SER A 56 5.97 12.31 8.85
C SER A 56 5.43 13.71 9.19
N ALA A 57 4.14 13.96 8.93
CA ALA A 57 3.46 15.21 9.23
C ALA A 57 2.77 15.29 10.61
N SER A 58 2.84 14.25 11.43
CA SER A 58 2.20 14.25 12.76
C SER A 58 2.85 13.20 13.62
N HIS A 59 3.69 13.62 14.58
CA HIS A 59 3.90 12.86 15.80
C HIS A 59 2.51 12.49 16.34
N LEU A 60 2.19 11.20 16.49
CA LEU A 60 1.06 10.81 17.34
C LEU A 60 1.34 11.51 18.67
N ALA A 61 0.53 12.51 19.01
CA ALA A 61 0.54 13.00 20.37
C ALA A 61 0.28 11.77 21.25
N ALA A 62 0.97 11.63 22.38
CA ALA A 62 0.77 10.50 23.30
C ALA A 62 -0.72 10.11 23.51
N PRO A 63 -1.68 11.08 23.59
CA PRO A 63 -3.11 10.76 23.66
C PRO A 63 -3.68 9.92 22.51
N ALA A 64 -3.16 10.04 21.29
CA ALA A 64 -3.68 9.33 20.13
C ALA A 64 -3.20 7.86 20.09
N LEU A 65 -1.94 7.59 20.48
CA LEU A 65 -1.44 6.23 20.67
C LEU A 65 -2.17 5.54 21.83
N GLU A 66 -2.41 6.24 22.94
CA GLU A 66 -3.19 5.75 24.08
C GLU A 66 -4.63 5.40 23.67
N GLN A 67 -5.29 6.24 22.87
CA GLN A 67 -6.63 5.96 22.37
C GLN A 67 -6.64 4.75 21.42
N TYR A 68 -5.73 4.69 20.45
CA TYR A 68 -5.61 3.55 19.54
C TYR A 68 -5.39 2.23 20.28
N THR A 69 -4.43 2.20 21.21
CA THR A 69 -4.14 0.99 22.00
C THR A 69 -5.30 0.64 22.93
N SER A 70 -6.00 1.62 23.50
CA SER A 70 -7.22 1.39 24.29
C SER A 70 -8.33 0.76 23.45
N HIS A 71 -8.55 1.24 22.23
CA HIS A 71 -9.51 0.67 21.28
C HIS A 71 -9.13 -0.77 20.88
N LEU A 72 -7.84 -1.03 20.64
CA LEU A 72 -7.33 -2.37 20.36
C LEU A 72 -7.57 -3.34 21.53
N LEU A 73 -7.20 -2.94 22.74
CA LEU A 73 -7.41 -3.76 23.94
C LEU A 73 -8.91 -4.00 24.21
N ALA A 74 -9.75 -3.00 24.00
CA ALA A 74 -11.20 -3.15 24.12
C ALA A 74 -11.77 -4.13 23.08
N ALA A 75 -11.28 -4.08 21.83
CA ALA A 75 -11.69 -5.03 20.79
C ALA A 75 -11.30 -6.47 21.15
N LEU A 76 -10.10 -6.67 21.72
CA LEU A 76 -9.68 -7.99 22.23
C LEU A 76 -10.54 -8.45 23.41
N ALA A 77 -10.81 -7.58 24.40
CA ALA A 77 -11.61 -7.92 25.56
C ALA A 77 -13.08 -8.25 25.22
N ASN A 78 -13.61 -7.70 24.13
CA ASN A 78 -14.97 -7.95 23.65
C ASN A 78 -15.07 -9.13 22.66
N HIS A 79 -13.94 -9.76 22.30
CA HIS A 79 -13.95 -10.88 21.38
C HIS A 79 -14.71 -12.10 21.97
N PRO A 80 -15.49 -12.86 21.19
CA PRO A 80 -16.29 -13.96 21.72
C PRO A 80 -15.47 -15.12 22.32
N ALA A 81 -14.34 -15.46 21.70
CA ALA A 81 -13.41 -16.45 22.23
C ALA A 81 -12.36 -15.78 23.13
N GLN A 82 -12.38 -16.11 24.42
CA GLN A 82 -11.49 -15.54 25.44
C GLN A 82 -10.58 -16.62 26.08
N PRO A 83 -9.36 -16.27 26.52
CA PRO A 83 -8.72 -14.96 26.36
C PRO A 83 -8.26 -14.72 24.92
N ALA A 84 -8.67 -13.61 24.31
CA ALA A 84 -8.31 -13.28 22.93
C ALA A 84 -6.88 -12.74 22.84
N ARG A 85 -6.09 -13.25 21.88
CA ARG A 85 -4.66 -12.94 21.74
C ARG A 85 -4.28 -12.68 20.29
N ILE A 86 -3.38 -11.72 20.11
CA ILE A 86 -2.73 -11.48 18.82
C ILE A 86 -1.53 -12.42 18.70
N SER A 87 -1.57 -13.34 17.74
CA SER A 87 -0.48 -14.28 17.48
C SER A 87 0.52 -13.74 16.45
N ASP A 88 0.03 -12.91 15.53
CA ASP A 88 0.80 -12.41 14.39
C ASP A 88 0.45 -10.94 14.13
N VAL A 89 1.47 -10.13 13.83
CA VAL A 89 1.36 -8.75 13.35
C VAL A 89 1.96 -8.72 11.95
N VAL A 90 1.17 -8.34 10.95
CA VAL A 90 1.59 -8.24 9.55
C VAL A 90 1.66 -6.78 9.16
N LEU A 91 2.84 -6.31 8.77
CA LEU A 91 3.10 -4.93 8.36
C LEU A 91 3.10 -4.85 6.82
N THR A 92 2.34 -3.91 6.27
CA THR A 92 2.07 -3.86 4.83
C THR A 92 3.20 -3.19 4.04
N HIS A 93 3.75 -2.09 4.55
CA HIS A 93 4.86 -1.36 3.94
C HIS A 93 5.59 -0.51 4.98
N TRP A 94 6.75 0.05 4.64
CA TRP A 94 7.62 0.72 5.61
C TRP A 94 7.11 2.10 6.07
N HIS A 95 6.11 2.70 5.42
CA HIS A 95 5.64 4.01 5.83
C HIS A 95 5.20 4.01 7.28
N ALA A 96 5.57 5.10 7.92
CA ALA A 96 5.74 5.08 9.34
C ALA A 96 4.39 5.09 10.08
N ASP A 97 3.32 5.55 9.44
CA ASP A 97 1.95 5.44 9.96
C ASP A 97 1.41 4.00 9.93
N HIS A 98 2.05 3.05 9.25
CA HIS A 98 1.74 1.61 9.28
C HIS A 98 2.63 0.79 10.21
N VAL A 99 3.84 1.26 10.55
CA VAL A 99 4.84 0.45 11.28
C VAL A 99 5.30 1.01 12.62
N ARG A 100 5.26 2.33 12.81
CA ARG A 100 6.01 2.95 13.92
C ARG A 100 5.39 2.69 15.29
N ALA A 101 4.10 2.36 15.37
CA ALA A 101 3.45 2.03 16.64
C ALA A 101 3.65 0.58 17.07
N VAL A 102 4.37 -0.25 16.31
CA VAL A 102 4.57 -1.65 16.66
C VAL A 102 5.11 -1.83 18.09
N GLY A 103 6.08 -1.01 18.51
CA GLY A 103 6.60 -1.02 19.88
C GLY A 103 5.55 -0.70 20.94
N GLY A 104 4.76 0.37 20.72
CA GLY A 104 3.71 0.80 21.65
C GLY A 104 2.54 -0.18 21.74
N VAL A 105 2.17 -0.82 20.63
CA VAL A 105 1.18 -1.91 20.61
C VAL A 105 1.67 -3.09 21.45
N LEU A 106 2.92 -3.51 21.26
CA LEU A 106 3.50 -4.61 22.01
C LEU A 106 3.61 -4.30 23.50
N GLU A 107 3.93 -3.06 23.87
CA GLU A 107 3.93 -2.62 25.27
C GLU A 107 2.52 -2.63 25.89
N ALA A 108 1.50 -2.18 25.16
CA ALA A 108 0.12 -2.21 25.61
C ALA A 108 -0.40 -3.64 25.82
N LEU A 109 -0.12 -4.55 24.87
CA LEU A 109 -0.43 -5.97 24.99
C LEU A 109 0.29 -6.61 26.18
N ALA A 110 1.57 -6.28 26.36
CA ALA A 110 2.36 -6.72 27.50
C ALA A 110 1.77 -6.26 28.84
N GLY A 111 1.34 -5.00 28.90
CA GLY A 111 0.67 -4.41 30.06
C GLY A 111 -0.63 -5.13 30.41
N ALA A 112 -1.47 -5.39 29.41
CA ALA A 112 -2.76 -6.05 29.59
C ALA A 112 -2.64 -7.50 30.08
N TRP A 113 -1.56 -8.21 29.72
CA TRP A 113 -1.38 -9.63 30.05
C TRP A 113 -0.51 -9.88 31.30
N LYS A 114 0.02 -8.82 31.93
CA LYS A 114 0.71 -8.90 33.24
C LYS A 114 -0.27 -9.38 34.32
N GLY A 115 -0.33 -10.69 34.52
CA GLY A 115 -1.18 -11.33 35.53
C GLY A 115 -1.73 -12.70 35.13
N GLU A 116 -1.70 -13.05 33.85
CA GLU A 116 -2.34 -14.28 33.32
C GLU A 116 -1.48 -15.56 33.41
N GLY A 117 -0.34 -15.52 34.10
CA GLY A 117 0.61 -16.63 34.18
C GLY A 117 1.49 -16.76 32.92
N ALA A 118 2.66 -17.40 33.06
CA ALA A 118 3.76 -17.41 32.09
C ALA A 118 3.51 -18.16 30.75
N ALA A 119 2.24 -18.40 30.38
CA ALA A 119 1.86 -19.23 29.22
C ALA A 119 1.46 -18.43 27.97
N SER A 120 1.59 -17.09 27.95
CA SER A 120 1.33 -16.30 26.74
C SER A 120 2.49 -16.44 25.76
N SER A 121 2.21 -16.97 24.57
CA SER A 121 3.18 -16.94 23.47
C SER A 121 3.25 -15.51 22.92
N PRO A 122 4.45 -14.94 22.76
CA PRO A 122 4.59 -13.60 22.21
C PRO A 122 4.16 -13.56 20.72
N PRO A 123 3.61 -12.44 20.23
CA PRO A 123 3.31 -12.26 18.82
C PRO A 123 4.57 -12.35 17.94
N ARG A 124 4.37 -12.81 16.70
CA ARG A 124 5.37 -12.72 15.63
C ARG A 124 5.09 -11.48 14.78
N VAL A 125 6.14 -10.72 14.47
CA VAL A 125 6.02 -9.53 13.61
C VAL A 125 6.59 -9.83 12.24
N TRP A 126 5.80 -9.60 11.20
CA TRP A 126 6.10 -9.96 9.83
C TRP A 126 6.13 -8.75 8.91
N LYS A 127 7.10 -8.71 8.00
CA LYS A 127 7.24 -7.64 7.02
C LYS A 127 7.83 -8.18 5.72
N PHE A 128 7.29 -7.76 4.59
CA PHE A 128 7.90 -8.03 3.29
C PHE A 128 9.18 -7.20 3.17
N PRO A 129 10.32 -7.79 2.77
CA PRO A 129 11.60 -7.09 2.76
C PRO A 129 11.62 -5.95 1.75
N CYS A 130 12.25 -4.83 2.11
CA CYS A 130 12.56 -3.75 1.17
C CYS A 130 13.53 -4.25 0.08
N ALA A 131 13.37 -3.74 -1.14
CA ALA A 131 14.27 -4.07 -2.24
C ALA A 131 15.71 -3.68 -1.89
N ALA A 132 16.65 -4.61 -2.16
CA ALA A 132 18.07 -4.29 -2.10
C ALA A 132 18.41 -3.26 -3.19
N PRO A 133 19.45 -2.43 -3.01
CA PRO A 133 19.88 -1.48 -4.03
C PRO A 133 20.28 -2.23 -5.31
N SER A 134 19.43 -2.18 -6.34
CA SER A 134 19.80 -2.62 -7.67
C SER A 134 20.63 -1.53 -8.32
N GLY A 135 21.92 -1.80 -8.54
CA GLY A 135 22.80 -0.92 -9.29
C GLY A 135 22.33 -0.78 -10.74
N GLY A 136 21.51 0.23 -11.04
CA GLY A 136 21.13 0.60 -12.40
C GLY A 136 19.77 1.28 -12.51
N GLY A 137 19.79 2.59 -12.78
CA GLY A 137 18.74 3.30 -13.52
C GLY A 137 17.61 3.93 -12.72
N GLY A 138 17.74 5.24 -12.45
CA GLY A 138 16.62 6.11 -12.09
C GLY A 138 16.39 6.28 -10.58
N GLY A 139 17.24 7.06 -9.91
CA GLY A 139 17.01 7.48 -8.53
C GLY A 139 15.70 8.26 -8.43
N ASP A 140 14.73 7.68 -7.74
CA ASP A 140 13.56 8.37 -7.24
C ASP A 140 13.95 9.32 -6.09
N ALA A 141 13.14 10.35 -5.87
CA ALA A 141 13.41 11.45 -4.94
C ALA A 141 13.13 11.10 -3.46
N TRP A 142 12.77 9.85 -3.20
CA TRP A 142 12.63 9.30 -1.85
C TRP A 142 13.95 8.62 -1.53
N ALA A 143 14.48 8.82 -0.32
CA ALA A 143 15.74 8.19 0.08
C ALA A 143 15.71 6.68 -0.26
N PRO A 144 16.85 6.07 -0.64
CA PRO A 144 16.90 4.64 -0.88
C PRO A 144 16.23 3.90 0.29
N GLU A 145 15.34 2.95 -0.01
CA GLU A 145 14.63 2.16 1.02
C GLU A 145 15.58 1.30 1.89
N GLU A 146 16.88 1.37 1.59
CA GLU A 146 17.96 0.85 2.41
C GLU A 146 17.84 1.34 3.86
N GLY A 147 17.83 0.39 4.78
CA GLY A 147 17.77 0.66 6.21
C GLY A 147 16.36 0.87 6.77
N LYS A 148 15.29 0.92 5.95
CA LYS A 148 13.90 1.04 6.46
C LYS A 148 13.47 -0.15 7.31
N ASP A 149 13.81 -1.36 6.89
CA ASP A 149 13.59 -2.55 7.72
C ASP A 149 14.40 -2.48 9.04
N ALA A 150 15.63 -1.95 8.99
CA ALA A 150 16.47 -1.81 10.17
C ALA A 150 15.95 -0.74 11.16
N GLU A 151 15.35 0.36 10.66
CA GLU A 151 14.65 1.36 11.49
C GLU A 151 13.48 0.72 12.26
N ILE A 152 12.70 -0.15 11.60
CA ILE A 152 11.61 -0.90 12.24
C ILE A 152 12.18 -1.85 13.30
N GLU A 153 13.24 -2.59 12.99
CA GLU A 153 13.90 -3.49 13.94
C GLU A 153 14.44 -2.77 15.17
N GLN A 154 14.98 -1.55 15.02
CA GLN A 154 15.41 -0.72 16.16
C GLN A 154 14.24 -0.41 17.10
N GLY A 155 13.04 -0.16 16.55
CA GLY A 155 11.81 0.03 17.33
C GLY A 155 11.36 -1.22 18.09
N LEU A 156 11.77 -2.42 17.65
CA LEU A 156 11.41 -3.70 18.27
C LEU A 156 12.37 -4.15 19.39
N VAL A 157 13.51 -3.47 19.56
CA VAL A 157 14.56 -3.89 20.51
C VAL A 157 14.07 -4.00 21.95
N ALA A 158 13.23 -3.07 22.40
CA ALA A 158 12.68 -3.11 23.76
C ALA A 158 11.78 -4.34 23.99
N ALA A 159 10.90 -4.64 23.02
CA ALA A 159 10.01 -5.79 23.09
C ALA A 159 10.75 -7.12 23.04
N LEU A 160 11.81 -7.21 22.23
CA LEU A 160 12.73 -8.36 22.17
C LEU A 160 13.37 -8.65 23.53
N ARG A 161 13.94 -7.64 24.19
CA ARG A 161 14.59 -7.79 25.51
C ARG A 161 13.60 -8.26 26.58
N GLY A 162 12.33 -7.87 26.45
CA GLY A 162 11.25 -8.27 27.36
C GLY A 162 10.62 -9.62 27.05
N GLY A 163 11.00 -10.30 25.95
CA GLY A 163 10.40 -11.58 25.54
C GLY A 163 8.98 -11.46 24.99
N TRP A 164 8.56 -10.26 24.59
CA TRP A 164 7.20 -9.97 24.10
C TRP A 164 7.04 -10.07 22.58
N VAL A 165 8.12 -10.38 21.88
CA VAL A 165 8.09 -10.74 20.46
C VAL A 165 8.88 -12.02 20.28
N GLU A 166 8.32 -12.95 19.51
CA GLU A 166 9.03 -14.18 19.17
C GLU A 166 10.20 -13.84 18.23
N PRO A 167 11.46 -14.06 18.64
CA PRO A 167 12.62 -13.70 17.83
C PRO A 167 12.61 -14.46 16.51
N ARG A 168 13.33 -13.95 15.51
CA ARG A 168 13.64 -14.72 14.31
C ARG A 168 14.41 -15.98 14.73
N GLY A 169 14.07 -17.14 14.16
CA GLY A 169 14.61 -18.45 14.55
C GLY A 169 16.15 -18.53 14.61
N ALA A 170 16.66 -19.60 15.24
CA ALA A 170 18.08 -19.77 15.60
C ALA A 170 19.06 -19.40 14.47
N GLY A 171 19.65 -18.21 14.56
CA GLY A 171 20.64 -17.68 13.61
C GLY A 171 20.35 -16.27 13.08
N GLY A 172 19.13 -15.75 13.24
CA GLY A 172 18.79 -14.36 12.88
C GLY A 172 19.03 -13.39 14.03
N ALA A 173 19.77 -12.30 13.79
CA ALA A 173 19.68 -11.11 14.64
C ALA A 173 18.35 -10.41 14.33
N GLY A 174 17.46 -10.21 15.32
CA GLY A 174 16.23 -9.41 15.16
C GLY A 174 14.91 -10.13 15.47
N ALA A 175 13.83 -9.34 15.55
CA ALA A 175 12.45 -9.78 15.80
C ALA A 175 11.61 -9.85 14.51
N LEU A 176 11.99 -9.08 13.48
CA LEU A 176 11.22 -8.93 12.27
C LEU A 176 11.40 -10.17 11.38
N ARG A 177 10.28 -10.79 10.99
CA ARG A 177 10.26 -11.98 10.16
C ARG A 177 9.97 -11.59 8.71
N PRO A 178 10.76 -12.09 7.74
CA PRO A 178 10.50 -11.80 6.34
C PRO A 178 9.21 -12.48 5.89
N LEU A 179 8.34 -11.73 5.21
CA LEU A 179 7.23 -12.27 4.44
C LEU A 179 7.71 -12.72 3.05
N ALA A 180 6.98 -13.67 2.47
CA ALA A 180 7.10 -14.04 1.07
C ALA A 180 5.77 -13.88 0.33
N ALA A 181 5.82 -13.61 -0.97
CA ALA A 181 4.64 -13.64 -1.82
C ALA A 181 4.02 -15.04 -1.81
N GLY A 182 2.69 -15.13 -1.71
CA GLY A 182 1.95 -16.38 -1.57
C GLY A 182 1.98 -16.99 -0.17
N GLN A 183 2.67 -16.38 0.80
CA GLN A 183 2.62 -16.82 2.20
C GLN A 183 1.19 -16.71 2.73
N ARG A 184 0.77 -17.70 3.51
CA ARG A 184 -0.61 -17.82 4.02
C ARG A 184 -0.64 -17.93 5.54
N PHE A 185 -1.59 -17.24 6.15
CA PHE A 185 -1.88 -17.30 7.57
C PHE A 185 -3.26 -17.90 7.79
N LEU A 186 -3.33 -19.03 8.49
CA LEU A 186 -4.61 -19.64 8.87
C LEU A 186 -5.12 -18.99 10.16
N VAL A 187 -6.34 -18.46 10.11
CA VAL A 187 -7.04 -17.89 11.26
C VAL A 187 -8.34 -18.67 11.46
N GLY A 188 -8.40 -19.44 12.54
CA GLY A 188 -9.51 -20.35 12.79
C GLY A 188 -9.23 -21.25 14.00
N PRO A 189 -10.25 -21.99 14.47
CA PRO A 189 -10.10 -22.84 15.64
C PRO A 189 -9.05 -23.93 15.40
N SER A 190 -8.15 -24.08 16.36
CA SER A 190 -7.18 -25.19 16.40
C SER A 190 -7.88 -26.50 16.77
N GLN A 191 -7.28 -27.65 16.40
CA GLN A 191 -7.78 -28.95 16.84
C GLN A 191 -7.74 -29.02 18.38
N GLY A 192 -8.89 -28.84 19.04
CA GLY A 192 -9.02 -28.83 20.49
C GLY A 192 -9.77 -27.61 21.07
N GLU A 193 -9.97 -26.54 20.30
CA GLU A 193 -10.88 -25.46 20.70
C GLU A 193 -12.34 -25.91 20.57
N ALA A 194 -13.14 -25.68 21.62
CA ALA A 194 -14.48 -26.24 21.75
C ALA A 194 -15.40 -25.80 20.58
N GLY A 195 -15.85 -26.77 19.78
CA GLY A 195 -16.80 -26.54 18.68
C GLY A 195 -16.19 -26.31 17.30
N GLY A 196 -14.86 -26.44 17.13
CA GLY A 196 -14.22 -26.33 15.82
C GLY A 196 -14.40 -27.58 14.95
N GLU A 197 -15.16 -27.49 13.86
CA GLU A 197 -15.02 -28.44 12.75
C GLU A 197 -13.67 -28.19 12.04
N ALA A 198 -12.87 -29.24 11.84
CA ALA A 198 -11.60 -29.15 11.12
C ALA A 198 -11.85 -28.64 9.68
N GLY A 199 -11.45 -27.40 9.40
CA GLY A 199 -11.61 -26.75 8.08
C GLY A 199 -12.46 -25.47 8.05
N ALA A 200 -13.10 -25.10 9.16
CA ALA A 200 -13.98 -23.91 9.24
C ALA A 200 -13.23 -22.59 9.55
N GLY A 201 -12.06 -22.37 8.96
CA GLY A 201 -11.26 -21.15 9.16
C GLY A 201 -11.29 -20.17 7.99
N VAL A 202 -10.56 -19.07 8.12
CA VAL A 202 -10.17 -18.19 7.02
C VAL A 202 -8.66 -18.20 6.81
N GLU A 203 -8.23 -18.00 5.58
CA GLU A 203 -6.83 -17.92 5.19
C GLU A 203 -6.55 -16.51 4.67
N LEU A 204 -5.46 -15.90 5.16
CA LEU A 204 -4.98 -14.61 4.69
C LEU A 204 -3.71 -14.82 3.87
N GLU A 205 -3.79 -14.58 2.56
CA GLU A 205 -2.72 -14.78 1.58
C GLU A 205 -2.01 -13.46 1.27
N VAL A 206 -0.68 -13.47 1.28
CA VAL A 206 0.17 -12.31 0.97
C VAL A 206 0.36 -12.18 -0.54
N VAL A 207 0.04 -11.01 -1.09
CA VAL A 207 0.30 -10.65 -2.49
C VAL A 207 1.28 -9.48 -2.49
N HIS A 208 2.47 -9.68 -3.08
CA HIS A 208 3.42 -8.59 -3.25
C HIS A 208 2.91 -7.62 -4.31
N THR A 209 2.77 -6.35 -3.94
CA THR A 209 2.18 -5.30 -4.77
C THR A 209 3.09 -4.06 -4.76
N PRO A 210 4.31 -4.15 -5.32
CA PRO A 210 5.24 -3.04 -5.33
C PRO A 210 4.69 -1.86 -6.17
N GLY A 211 5.20 -0.67 -5.89
CA GLY A 211 4.90 0.53 -6.67
C GLY A 211 4.57 1.70 -5.77
N HIS A 212 3.70 1.50 -4.77
CA HIS A 212 3.54 2.50 -3.70
C HIS A 212 4.88 2.68 -2.94
N THR A 213 5.39 1.57 -2.44
CA THR A 213 6.78 1.34 -2.00
C THR A 213 7.26 0.01 -2.59
N SER A 214 8.55 -0.31 -2.50
CA SER A 214 9.04 -1.60 -3.05
C SER A 214 8.59 -2.82 -2.23
N ASP A 215 8.33 -2.61 -0.95
CA ASP A 215 7.94 -3.62 0.04
C ASP A 215 6.42 -3.71 0.27
N SER A 216 5.63 -2.98 -0.52
CA SER A 216 4.17 -2.94 -0.42
C SER A 216 3.55 -4.31 -0.67
N ILE A 217 2.60 -4.69 0.19
CA ILE A 217 1.78 -5.89 0.02
C ILE A 217 0.29 -5.58 0.14
N CYS A 218 -0.51 -6.36 -0.58
CA CYS A 218 -1.93 -6.55 -0.33
C CYS A 218 -2.16 -7.92 0.32
N LEU A 219 -3.29 -8.08 1.00
CA LEU A 219 -3.68 -9.35 1.62
C LEU A 219 -5.04 -9.80 1.10
N VAL A 220 -5.16 -11.08 0.75
CA VAL A 220 -6.38 -11.67 0.22
C VAL A 220 -6.98 -12.60 1.26
N LEU A 221 -8.21 -12.33 1.69
CA LEU A 221 -8.93 -13.18 2.64
C LEU A 221 -9.74 -14.23 1.89
N ARG A 222 -9.56 -15.51 2.22
CA ARG A 222 -10.28 -16.64 1.62
C ARG A 222 -10.87 -17.54 2.70
N SER A 223 -11.88 -18.32 2.35
CA SER A 223 -12.31 -19.43 3.22
C SER A 223 -11.28 -20.55 3.16
N SER A 224 -10.90 -21.10 4.32
CA SER A 224 -9.98 -22.23 4.43
C SER A 224 -10.55 -23.50 3.78
N ALA A 225 -11.87 -23.66 3.71
CA ALA A 225 -12.50 -24.77 2.99
C ALA A 225 -12.22 -24.73 1.46
N SER A 226 -11.81 -23.59 0.92
CA SER A 226 -11.52 -23.42 -0.50
C SER A 226 -10.07 -23.75 -0.90
N SER A 227 -9.17 -24.04 0.05
CA SER A 227 -7.74 -24.27 -0.22
C SER A 227 -7.37 -25.72 -0.56
N SER A 228 -8.30 -26.68 -0.42
CA SER A 228 -8.07 -28.11 -0.71
C SER A 228 -8.29 -28.52 -2.18
N ALA A 229 -8.64 -27.60 -3.10
CA ALA A 229 -8.85 -27.93 -4.51
C ALA A 229 -8.06 -26.99 -5.41
N SER A 230 -7.38 -27.57 -6.40
CA SER A 230 -6.62 -26.95 -7.50
C SER A 230 -7.49 -26.08 -8.46
N SER A 231 -8.57 -25.47 -7.98
CA SER A 231 -9.49 -24.63 -8.74
C SER A 231 -9.91 -23.43 -7.87
N SER A 232 -9.12 -22.36 -7.94
CA SER A 232 -9.40 -21.04 -7.38
C SER A 232 -10.53 -20.33 -8.15
N SER A 233 -11.73 -20.93 -8.22
CA SER A 233 -12.87 -20.31 -8.92
C SER A 233 -13.74 -19.45 -8.01
N SER A 234 -13.63 -19.60 -6.69
CA SER A 234 -14.40 -18.80 -5.74
C SER A 234 -13.72 -17.44 -5.50
N PRO A 235 -14.48 -16.33 -5.55
CA PRO A 235 -13.93 -15.02 -5.26
C PRO A 235 -13.46 -14.94 -3.80
N PRO A 236 -12.46 -14.09 -3.51
CA PRO A 236 -12.04 -13.85 -2.14
C PRO A 236 -13.16 -13.25 -1.29
N LEU A 237 -13.09 -13.47 0.03
CA LEU A 237 -14.02 -12.89 1.00
C LEU A 237 -13.79 -11.39 1.20
N ALA A 238 -12.55 -10.93 1.06
CA ALA A 238 -12.15 -9.53 1.14
C ALA A 238 -10.75 -9.31 0.55
N LEU A 239 -10.44 -8.06 0.21
CA LEU A 239 -9.11 -7.62 -0.20
C LEU A 239 -8.62 -6.48 0.70
N PHE A 240 -7.51 -6.66 1.40
CA PHE A 240 -6.81 -5.59 2.11
C PHE A 240 -5.77 -4.97 1.19
N THR A 241 -5.82 -3.64 1.05
CA THR A 241 -5.04 -2.94 0.02
C THR A 241 -4.02 -1.96 0.55
N ALA A 242 -4.02 -1.69 1.87
CA ALA A 242 -3.15 -0.70 2.49
C ALA A 242 -3.15 0.59 1.64
N ASP A 243 -1.98 1.06 1.24
CA ASP A 243 -1.82 2.24 0.41
C ASP A 243 -1.77 1.94 -1.09
N THR A 244 -1.91 0.69 -1.53
CA THR A 244 -2.00 0.38 -2.96
C THR A 244 -3.29 0.95 -3.56
N VAL A 245 -4.42 0.79 -2.87
CA VAL A 245 -5.73 1.37 -3.27
C VAL A 245 -6.40 1.94 -2.03
N LEU A 246 -6.85 3.20 -2.11
CA LEU A 246 -7.44 3.90 -0.96
C LEU A 246 -8.98 3.87 -1.02
N GLY A 247 -9.60 4.04 0.14
CA GLY A 247 -11.05 4.18 0.26
C GLY A 247 -11.59 5.50 -0.29
N HIS A 248 -10.73 6.50 -0.37
CA HIS A 248 -11.05 7.80 -0.93
C HIS A 248 -9.82 8.42 -1.59
N GLY A 249 -10.04 9.17 -2.67
CA GLY A 249 -8.95 9.82 -3.39
C GLY A 249 -8.11 8.84 -4.20
N SER A 250 -6.79 9.05 -4.18
CA SER A 250 -5.81 8.34 -5.00
C SER A 250 -4.55 8.09 -4.18
N SER A 251 -3.84 7.00 -4.47
CA SER A 251 -2.54 6.72 -3.85
C SER A 251 -1.38 7.46 -4.54
N ILE A 252 -0.29 7.64 -3.79
CA ILE A 252 1.03 8.08 -4.26
C ILE A 252 1.88 6.83 -4.52
N PHE A 253 2.85 6.90 -5.43
CA PHE A 253 3.70 5.76 -5.77
C PHE A 253 5.10 6.21 -6.17
N SER A 254 6.11 5.40 -5.85
CA SER A 254 7.50 5.59 -6.25
C SER A 254 7.77 5.07 -7.67
N SER A 255 7.07 4.01 -8.10
CA SER A 255 7.21 3.43 -9.44
C SER A 255 5.84 3.14 -10.06
N LEU A 256 5.51 3.88 -11.13
CA LEU A 256 4.26 3.64 -11.86
C LEU A 256 4.27 2.29 -12.56
N SER A 257 5.40 1.84 -13.11
CA SER A 257 5.49 0.54 -13.80
C SER A 257 5.15 -0.61 -12.86
N ALA A 258 5.82 -0.66 -11.69
CA ALA A 258 5.53 -1.65 -10.66
C ALA A 258 4.08 -1.53 -10.15
N TYR A 259 3.60 -0.30 -9.92
CA TYR A 259 2.25 -0.05 -9.46
C TYR A 259 1.17 -0.57 -10.44
N MET A 260 1.35 -0.35 -11.75
CA MET A 260 0.42 -0.83 -12.78
C MET A 260 0.43 -2.36 -12.91
N SER A 261 1.60 -2.99 -12.75
CA SER A 261 1.72 -4.45 -12.67
C SER A 261 0.97 -5.00 -11.45
N SER A 262 1.10 -4.33 -10.31
CA SER A 262 0.37 -4.66 -9.07
C SER A 262 -1.14 -4.54 -9.23
N LEU A 263 -1.65 -3.44 -9.81
CA LEU A 263 -3.09 -3.29 -10.08
C LEU A 263 -3.62 -4.36 -11.05
N SER A 264 -2.81 -4.78 -12.03
CA SER A 264 -3.16 -5.84 -12.97
C SER A 264 -3.22 -7.21 -12.28
N SER A 265 -2.26 -7.51 -11.41
CA SER A 265 -2.24 -8.72 -10.59
C SER A 265 -3.44 -8.78 -9.65
N LEU A 266 -3.78 -7.67 -8.98
CA LEU A 266 -4.98 -7.58 -8.15
C LEU A 266 -6.26 -7.76 -8.96
N SER A 267 -6.33 -7.20 -10.17
CA SER A 267 -7.49 -7.37 -11.06
C SER A 267 -7.70 -8.84 -11.43
N ALA A 268 -6.63 -9.61 -11.61
CA ALA A 268 -6.71 -11.04 -11.94
C ALA A 268 -7.21 -11.91 -10.77
N LEU A 269 -7.11 -11.41 -9.53
CA LEU A 269 -7.62 -12.08 -8.33
C LEU A 269 -9.10 -11.78 -8.05
N LEU A 270 -9.68 -10.82 -8.76
CA LEU A 270 -11.02 -10.29 -8.55
C LEU A 270 -11.98 -10.73 -9.65
N PRO A 271 -13.30 -10.75 -9.39
CA PRO A 271 -14.28 -11.05 -10.41
C PRO A 271 -14.12 -10.16 -11.66
N PRO A 272 -14.28 -10.72 -12.87
CA PRO A 272 -14.27 -9.92 -14.08
C PRO A 272 -15.46 -8.95 -14.11
N PRO A 273 -15.38 -7.86 -14.89
CA PRO A 273 -16.52 -6.97 -15.06
C PRO A 273 -17.73 -7.72 -15.60
N PRO A 274 -18.96 -7.28 -15.25
CA PRO A 274 -20.16 -7.87 -15.81
C PRO A 274 -20.15 -7.73 -17.35
N PRO A 275 -20.70 -8.71 -18.08
CA PRO A 275 -20.77 -8.64 -19.53
C PRO A 275 -21.59 -7.42 -19.99
N LEU A 276 -21.19 -6.84 -21.13
CA LEU A 276 -21.91 -5.76 -21.78
C LEU A 276 -22.50 -6.26 -23.12
N PRO A 277 -23.81 -6.06 -23.37
CA PRO A 277 -24.81 -5.45 -22.48
C PRO A 277 -25.13 -6.33 -21.24
N PRO A 278 -25.67 -5.75 -20.15
CA PRO A 278 -26.03 -6.52 -18.96
C PRO A 278 -27.03 -7.63 -19.33
N PRO A 279 -26.95 -8.79 -18.67
CA PRO A 279 -27.81 -9.91 -18.98
C PRO A 279 -29.29 -9.54 -18.70
N PRO A 280 -30.25 -10.05 -19.48
CA PRO A 280 -31.65 -9.71 -19.29
C PRO A 280 -32.12 -10.10 -17.87
N PRO A 281 -33.00 -9.30 -17.25
CA PRO A 281 -33.53 -9.60 -15.93
C PRO A 281 -34.20 -10.99 -15.92
N GLY A 282 -33.85 -11.82 -14.93
CA GLY A 282 -34.37 -13.19 -14.81
C GLY A 282 -33.59 -14.27 -15.55
N SER A 283 -32.48 -13.95 -16.22
CA SER A 283 -31.62 -14.91 -16.95
C SER A 283 -30.84 -15.91 -16.06
N GLY A 284 -30.97 -15.83 -14.73
CA GLY A 284 -30.25 -16.71 -13.81
C GLY A 284 -28.73 -16.46 -13.75
N ALA A 285 -28.19 -15.56 -14.59
CA ALA A 285 -26.86 -15.01 -14.44
C ALA A 285 -26.84 -14.14 -13.17
N GLY A 286 -26.47 -14.74 -12.04
CA GLY A 286 -26.35 -14.05 -10.76
C GLY A 286 -25.40 -12.85 -10.89
N ALA A 287 -25.72 -11.76 -10.19
CA ALA A 287 -24.78 -10.65 -10.06
C ALA A 287 -23.45 -11.19 -9.53
N ALA A 288 -22.33 -10.78 -10.15
CA ALA A 288 -21.00 -11.17 -9.66
C ALA A 288 -20.90 -10.82 -8.18
N ALA A 289 -20.43 -11.76 -7.37
CA ALA A 289 -20.26 -11.52 -5.93
C ALA A 289 -19.26 -10.38 -5.75
N LYS A 290 -19.69 -9.33 -5.04
CA LYS A 290 -18.84 -8.19 -4.73
C LYS A 290 -17.85 -8.56 -3.63
N VAL A 291 -16.59 -8.19 -3.84
CA VAL A 291 -15.52 -8.39 -2.88
C VAL A 291 -15.30 -7.06 -2.16
N PRO A 292 -15.48 -6.96 -0.83
CA PRO A 292 -15.18 -5.74 -0.10
C PRO A 292 -13.66 -5.46 -0.09
N LEU A 293 -13.30 -4.19 -0.24
CA LEU A 293 -11.94 -3.68 -0.17
C LEU A 293 -11.74 -2.91 1.13
N TYR A 294 -10.69 -3.30 1.85
CA TYR A 294 -10.27 -2.75 3.14
C TYR A 294 -8.95 -1.96 2.95
N PRO A 295 -9.00 -0.62 2.82
CA PRO A 295 -7.83 0.20 2.49
C PRO A 295 -7.05 0.64 3.73
N GLY A 296 -5.80 1.04 3.56
CA GLY A 296 -4.99 1.67 4.62
C GLY A 296 -5.61 2.97 5.12
N HIS A 297 -6.26 3.72 4.23
CA HIS A 297 -6.94 4.97 4.56
C HIS A 297 -8.31 5.09 3.89
N GLY A 298 -9.22 5.75 4.59
CA GLY A 298 -10.57 6.04 4.08
C GLY A 298 -11.58 4.92 4.34
N PRO A 299 -12.81 5.06 3.80
CA PRO A 299 -13.90 4.12 4.03
C PRO A 299 -13.68 2.78 3.30
N VAL A 300 -14.40 1.75 3.75
CA VAL A 300 -14.52 0.48 3.01
C VAL A 300 -15.12 0.75 1.63
N CYS A 301 -14.61 0.08 0.60
CA CYS A 301 -15.26 0.07 -0.71
C CYS A 301 -15.96 -1.29 -0.90
N ASP A 302 -17.23 -1.26 -1.29
CA ASP A 302 -18.04 -2.49 -1.41
C ASP A 302 -17.60 -3.39 -2.57
N ASP A 303 -16.96 -2.81 -3.59
CA ASP A 303 -16.56 -3.51 -4.81
C ASP A 303 -15.09 -3.25 -5.15
N ALA A 304 -14.22 -4.16 -4.73
CA ALA A 304 -12.79 -4.13 -5.01
C ALA A 304 -12.49 -4.16 -6.50
N ALA A 305 -13.26 -4.94 -7.29
CA ALA A 305 -13.00 -5.12 -8.73
C ALA A 305 -13.22 -3.80 -9.47
N ASP A 306 -14.30 -3.10 -9.12
CA ASP A 306 -14.59 -1.77 -9.66
C ASP A 306 -13.57 -0.74 -9.20
N LYS A 307 -13.19 -0.74 -7.92
CA LYS A 307 -12.24 0.25 -7.39
C LYS A 307 -10.83 0.11 -7.95
N VAL A 308 -10.33 -1.12 -8.08
CA VAL A 308 -9.02 -1.40 -8.72
C VAL A 308 -9.04 -0.99 -10.19
N ARG A 309 -10.15 -1.25 -10.91
CA ARG A 309 -10.30 -0.85 -12.31
C ARG A 309 -10.38 0.66 -12.49
N GLU A 310 -11.08 1.37 -11.60
CA GLU A 310 -11.10 2.83 -11.55
C GLU A 310 -9.68 3.39 -11.41
N TYR A 311 -8.91 2.86 -10.46
CA TYR A 311 -7.52 3.25 -10.23
C TYR A 311 -6.65 3.02 -11.46
N ARG A 312 -6.75 1.83 -12.07
CA ARG A 312 -5.98 1.49 -13.26
C ARG A 312 -6.34 2.38 -14.45
N GLY A 313 -7.65 2.56 -14.71
CA GLY A 313 -8.16 3.38 -15.80
C GLY A 313 -7.72 4.83 -15.71
N HIS A 314 -7.72 5.43 -14.51
CA HIS A 314 -7.22 6.81 -14.32
C HIS A 314 -5.73 6.96 -14.70
N ARG A 315 -4.91 5.93 -14.50
CA ARG A 315 -3.49 5.95 -14.88
C ARG A 315 -3.29 5.71 -16.36
N GLU A 316 -4.02 4.76 -16.93
CA GLU A 316 -4.03 4.50 -18.37
C GLU A 316 -4.46 5.76 -19.16
N GLU A 317 -5.50 6.45 -18.69
CA GLU A 317 -5.95 7.72 -19.29
C GLU A 317 -4.89 8.82 -19.19
N ARG A 318 -4.25 8.97 -18.03
CA ARG A 318 -3.18 9.96 -17.86
C ARG A 318 -1.98 9.63 -18.75
N GLU A 319 -1.59 8.37 -18.86
CA GLU A 319 -0.51 7.93 -19.76
C GLU A 319 -0.87 8.25 -21.21
N ALA A 320 -2.10 7.97 -21.64
CA ALA A 320 -2.56 8.30 -22.98
C ALA A 320 -2.45 9.80 -23.29
N GLN A 321 -2.82 10.67 -22.34
CA GLN A 321 -2.65 12.12 -22.47
C GLN A 321 -1.18 12.55 -22.58
N VAL A 322 -0.27 11.91 -21.81
CA VAL A 322 1.18 12.16 -21.93
C VAL A 322 1.68 11.75 -23.31
N VAL A 323 1.30 10.57 -23.78
CA VAL A 323 1.69 10.07 -25.10
C VAL A 323 1.17 10.99 -26.20
N GLU A 324 -0.09 11.43 -26.13
CA GLU A 324 -0.67 12.38 -27.08
C GLU A 324 0.09 13.72 -27.09
N ALA A 325 0.36 14.29 -25.90
CA ALA A 325 1.08 15.56 -25.77
C ALA A 325 2.52 15.49 -26.31
N LEU A 326 3.18 14.32 -26.20
CA LEU A 326 4.50 14.08 -26.77
C LEU A 326 4.45 13.90 -28.30
N ARG A 327 3.44 13.18 -28.82
CA ARG A 327 3.25 12.95 -30.27
C ARG A 327 2.86 14.21 -31.03
N ALA A 328 2.17 15.15 -30.39
CA ALA A 328 1.75 16.41 -31.00
C ALA A 328 2.91 17.40 -31.26
N ARG A 329 4.11 17.13 -30.74
CA ARG A 329 5.29 17.98 -30.96
C ARG A 329 5.89 17.74 -32.34
N GLU A 330 6.49 18.77 -32.93
CA GLU A 330 7.27 18.61 -34.17
C GLU A 330 8.34 17.52 -33.96
N ALA A 331 8.54 16.71 -34.99
CA ALA A 331 9.36 15.51 -34.89
C ALA A 331 10.75 15.85 -34.30
N ARG A 332 10.99 15.35 -33.08
CA ARG A 332 12.25 15.42 -32.30
C ARG A 332 12.43 16.62 -31.35
N GLU A 333 11.42 17.42 -31.06
CA GLU A 333 11.54 18.37 -29.94
C GLU A 333 11.46 17.63 -28.60
N ALA A 334 12.36 17.95 -27.67
CA ALA A 334 12.33 17.42 -26.31
C ALA A 334 11.61 18.42 -25.39
N VAL A 335 10.73 17.93 -24.51
CA VAL A 335 9.89 18.77 -23.64
C VAL A 335 10.06 18.38 -22.18
N THR A 336 10.07 19.35 -21.27
CA THR A 336 10.16 19.08 -19.83
C THR A 336 8.81 18.62 -19.26
N ALA A 337 8.84 17.90 -18.15
CA ALA A 337 7.61 17.51 -17.45
C ALA A 337 6.77 18.74 -17.04
N GLY A 338 7.41 19.81 -16.58
CA GLY A 338 6.72 21.06 -16.23
C GLY A 338 6.00 21.71 -17.43
N HIS A 339 6.56 21.63 -18.64
CA HIS A 339 5.86 22.06 -19.85
C HIS A 339 4.70 21.13 -20.23
N LEU A 340 4.80 19.82 -19.98
CA LEU A 340 3.68 18.91 -20.20
C LEU A 340 2.51 19.21 -19.24
N VAL A 341 2.78 19.63 -18.01
CA VAL A 341 1.72 20.03 -17.06
C VAL A 341 0.82 21.10 -17.65
N THR A 342 1.38 22.13 -18.31
CA THR A 342 0.58 23.23 -18.87
C THR A 342 -0.30 22.83 -20.05
N HIS A 343 -0.07 21.66 -20.66
CA HIS A 343 -0.86 21.14 -21.78
C HIS A 343 -1.88 20.09 -21.33
N ILE A 344 -1.53 19.30 -20.32
CA ILE A 344 -2.30 18.13 -19.87
C ILE A 344 -3.27 18.48 -18.73
N TYR A 345 -2.94 19.46 -17.89
CA TYR A 345 -3.79 19.91 -16.78
C TYR A 345 -4.57 21.17 -17.16
N PRO A 346 -5.75 21.39 -16.57
CA PRO A 346 -6.53 22.59 -16.87
C PRO A 346 -5.76 23.87 -16.50
N PRO A 347 -5.90 24.97 -17.28
CA PRO A 347 -5.22 26.24 -16.98
C PRO A 347 -5.57 26.82 -15.59
N SER A 348 -6.69 26.39 -15.01
CA SER A 348 -7.15 26.77 -13.67
C SER A 348 -6.48 25.98 -12.54
N LEU A 349 -5.55 25.05 -12.82
CA LEU A 349 -4.84 24.30 -11.80
C LEU A 349 -4.06 25.27 -10.87
N PRO A 350 -4.35 25.29 -9.55
CA PRO A 350 -3.66 26.16 -8.60
C PRO A 350 -2.13 25.98 -8.65
N PRO A 351 -1.32 27.07 -8.63
CA PRO A 351 0.14 26.99 -8.69
C PRO A 351 0.77 26.04 -7.67
N SER A 352 0.19 25.95 -6.47
CA SER A 352 0.65 25.04 -5.40
C SER A 352 0.53 23.55 -5.76
N LEU A 353 -0.27 23.18 -6.76
CA LEU A 353 -0.41 21.79 -7.23
C LEU A 353 0.50 21.45 -8.42
N HIS A 354 1.17 22.44 -9.02
CA HIS A 354 2.07 22.21 -10.16
C HIS A 354 3.24 21.26 -9.83
N PRO A 355 3.88 21.34 -8.64
CA PRO A 355 4.94 20.40 -8.30
C PRO A 355 4.45 18.95 -8.25
N ALA A 356 3.29 18.70 -7.63
CA ALA A 356 2.69 17.37 -7.56
C ALA A 356 2.27 16.84 -8.94
N ALA A 357 1.70 17.71 -9.79
CA ALA A 357 1.37 17.37 -11.16
C ALA A 357 2.62 17.04 -12.00
N THR A 358 3.68 17.83 -11.86
CA THR A 358 4.97 17.62 -12.55
C THR A 358 5.56 16.28 -12.16
N HIS A 359 5.58 15.98 -10.85
CA HIS A 359 6.07 14.71 -10.34
C HIS A 359 5.25 13.52 -10.87
N SER A 360 3.92 13.63 -10.88
CA SER A 360 3.04 12.62 -11.47
C SER A 360 3.41 12.34 -12.94
N LEU A 361 3.65 13.37 -13.74
CA LEU A 361 4.09 13.20 -15.14
C LEU A 361 5.49 12.59 -15.26
N LEU A 362 6.43 12.91 -14.37
CA LEU A 362 7.75 12.27 -14.36
C LEU A 362 7.65 10.76 -14.14
N LEU A 363 6.73 10.28 -13.30
CA LEU A 363 6.50 8.84 -13.10
C LEU A 363 5.94 8.16 -14.35
N HIS A 364 5.06 8.84 -15.10
CA HIS A 364 4.61 8.38 -16.41
C HIS A 364 5.75 8.32 -17.43
N LEU A 365 6.60 9.35 -17.46
CA LEU A 365 7.75 9.41 -18.36
C LEU A 365 8.82 8.37 -18.04
N ALA A 366 9.07 8.10 -16.76
CA ALA A 366 9.95 7.02 -16.32
C ALA A 366 9.43 5.65 -16.77
N LYS A 367 8.13 5.37 -16.56
CA LYS A 367 7.53 4.13 -17.09
C LYS A 367 7.66 4.05 -18.62
N LEU A 368 7.36 5.12 -19.36
CA LEU A 368 7.49 5.12 -20.81
C LEU A 368 8.95 4.93 -21.28
N LEU A 369 9.92 5.35 -20.48
CA LEU A 369 11.34 5.11 -20.73
C LEU A 369 11.67 3.63 -20.56
N ASP A 370 11.16 3.00 -19.49
CA ASP A 370 11.29 1.55 -19.27
C ASP A 370 10.63 0.75 -20.41
N ASP A 371 9.49 1.24 -20.92
CA ASP A 371 8.79 0.67 -22.07
C ASP A 371 9.52 0.93 -23.43
N GLY A 372 10.61 1.70 -23.43
CA GLY A 372 11.36 2.05 -24.64
C GLY A 372 10.62 3.01 -25.59
N ARG A 373 9.62 3.74 -25.11
CA ARG A 373 8.72 4.62 -25.90
C ARG A 373 9.14 6.09 -25.89
N VAL A 374 9.95 6.49 -24.91
CA VAL A 374 10.56 7.82 -24.83
C VAL A 374 12.06 7.73 -24.59
N GLU A 375 12.79 8.79 -24.96
CA GLU A 375 14.16 9.01 -24.52
C GLU A 375 14.24 10.22 -23.58
N ARG A 376 15.14 10.14 -22.60
CA ARG A 376 15.50 11.24 -21.71
C ARG A 376 16.66 12.02 -22.29
N VAL A 377 16.47 13.32 -22.50
CA VAL A 377 17.44 14.27 -23.05
C VAL A 377 17.94 15.18 -21.91
N PRO A 378 19.19 14.99 -21.42
CA PRO A 378 19.70 15.78 -20.32
C PRO A 378 19.66 17.28 -20.59
N ARG A 379 19.36 18.08 -19.56
CA ARG A 379 19.29 19.56 -19.64
C ARG A 379 20.54 20.19 -20.27
N THR A 380 21.72 19.61 -20.06
CA THR A 380 22.99 20.09 -20.66
C THR A 380 22.98 20.09 -22.19
N ARG A 381 22.11 19.29 -22.83
CA ARG A 381 21.94 19.24 -24.29
C ARG A 381 20.79 20.12 -24.81
N LEU A 382 19.94 20.65 -23.93
CA LEU A 382 18.86 21.58 -24.30
C LEU A 382 19.36 23.02 -24.50
N GLY A 383 20.60 23.33 -24.13
CA GLY A 383 21.17 24.68 -24.02
C GLY A 383 22.16 25.13 -25.12
N GLN A 384 21.96 24.77 -26.39
CA GLN A 384 22.47 25.57 -27.52
C GLN A 384 21.32 26.41 -28.12
N GLY A 385 20.81 27.35 -27.32
CA GLY A 385 19.73 28.28 -27.72
C GLY A 385 19.36 29.16 -26.52
N GLY A 386 19.76 30.44 -26.55
CA GLY A 386 19.91 31.29 -25.37
C GLY A 386 18.64 31.70 -24.61
N GLY A 387 18.82 32.10 -23.36
CA GLY A 387 17.79 32.77 -22.54
C GLY A 387 18.19 32.84 -21.06
N THR A 388 18.38 34.07 -20.57
CA THR A 388 19.06 34.44 -19.32
C THR A 388 18.33 34.08 -18.02
N ALA A 389 19.10 33.66 -17.02
CA ALA A 389 18.71 33.61 -15.61
C ALA A 389 18.36 35.00 -15.05
N ARG A 390 17.33 35.07 -14.20
CA ARG A 390 17.15 36.17 -13.23
C ARG A 390 16.55 35.60 -11.95
N GLY A 391 17.25 35.85 -10.85
CA GLY A 391 16.99 35.31 -9.53
C GLY A 391 15.84 35.98 -8.78
N ARG A 392 15.57 35.40 -7.61
CA ARG A 392 14.82 36.00 -6.52
C ARG A 392 15.45 35.51 -5.22
N GLU A 393 15.96 36.47 -4.46
CA GLU A 393 16.36 36.35 -3.06
C GLU A 393 15.15 36.69 -2.18
N ASP A 394 15.03 35.92 -1.09
CA ASP A 394 14.48 36.17 0.26
C ASP A 394 13.02 36.63 0.43
N GLU A 395 12.20 35.79 1.11
CA GLU A 395 11.71 35.96 2.50
C GLU A 395 10.53 35.00 2.80
N ASP A 396 10.48 34.53 4.06
CA ASP A 396 9.54 33.63 4.73
C ASP A 396 9.93 32.13 4.78
N GLU A 397 10.83 31.81 5.72
CA GLU A 397 11.17 30.46 6.19
C GLU A 397 10.07 29.91 7.12
N GLU A 398 9.05 29.30 6.54
CA GLU A 398 8.34 28.20 7.20
C GLU A 398 9.03 26.91 6.77
N GLU A 399 9.59 26.14 7.72
CA GLU A 399 10.26 24.87 7.47
C GLU A 399 9.27 23.83 6.88
N GLU A 400 9.09 23.86 5.55
CA GLU A 400 8.50 22.77 4.78
C GLU A 400 9.43 21.55 4.85
N GLU A 401 9.14 20.60 5.74
CA GLU A 401 9.55 19.21 5.56
C GLU A 401 8.81 18.63 4.34
N GLY A 402 9.34 19.02 3.18
CA GLY A 402 8.85 18.82 1.83
C GLY A 402 9.88 19.30 0.80
N ALA A 403 11.01 19.89 1.23
CA ALA A 403 12.20 20.07 0.40
C ALA A 403 12.91 18.72 0.12
N GLY A 404 12.16 17.75 -0.39
CA GLY A 404 12.74 16.64 -1.13
C GLY A 404 13.52 17.22 -2.30
N GLY A 405 14.75 16.75 -2.51
CA GLY A 405 15.56 17.18 -3.64
C GLY A 405 14.75 17.09 -4.94
N VAL A 406 14.96 18.05 -5.84
CA VAL A 406 14.30 18.07 -7.15
C VAL A 406 14.45 16.69 -7.80
N PRO A 407 13.35 15.97 -8.12
CA PRO A 407 13.43 14.62 -8.66
C PRO A 407 14.32 14.52 -9.90
N ALA A 408 15.01 13.40 -10.06
CA ALA A 408 15.82 13.18 -11.25
C ALA A 408 14.97 13.31 -12.52
N GLY A 409 15.43 14.13 -13.47
CA GLY A 409 14.73 14.35 -14.74
C GLY A 409 13.72 15.48 -14.72
N TRP A 410 13.56 16.19 -13.60
CA TRP A 410 12.67 17.35 -13.46
C TRP A 410 12.88 18.41 -14.55
N ASP A 411 14.14 18.78 -14.78
CA ASP A 411 14.54 19.75 -15.79
C ASP A 411 15.01 19.12 -17.11
N ASP A 412 14.96 17.80 -17.23
CA ASP A 412 15.37 17.13 -18.46
C ASP A 412 14.24 17.16 -19.50
N GLY A 413 14.65 17.10 -20.76
CA GLY A 413 13.73 17.01 -21.87
C GLY A 413 13.35 15.55 -22.12
N TRP A 414 12.13 15.33 -22.59
CA TRP A 414 11.60 14.02 -22.92
C TRP A 414 11.11 14.03 -24.35
N ARG A 415 11.48 12.99 -25.11
CA ARG A 415 11.16 12.90 -26.53
C ARG A 415 10.55 11.55 -26.86
N TRP A 416 9.49 11.57 -27.65
CA TRP A 416 8.86 10.36 -28.19
C TRP A 416 9.78 9.66 -29.21
N VAL A 417 9.98 8.34 -29.06
CA VAL A 417 10.82 7.55 -29.97
C VAL A 417 10.05 6.52 -30.81
N GLY A 418 8.74 6.35 -30.58
CA GLY A 418 7.88 5.45 -31.36
C GLY A 418 7.41 4.22 -30.58
N ASP A 419 6.46 3.48 -31.14
CA ASP A 419 5.90 2.26 -30.52
C ASP A 419 6.76 1.01 -30.78
N GLU A 420 7.77 1.07 -31.68
CA GLU A 420 8.63 -0.07 -32.03
C GLU A 420 9.62 -0.47 -30.91
N GLY A 421 9.90 0.43 -29.95
CA GLY A 421 10.75 0.12 -28.79
C GLY A 421 10.13 -0.88 -27.80
N ALA A 422 8.80 -0.98 -27.77
CA ALA A 422 8.06 -1.86 -26.85
C ALA A 422 8.28 -3.36 -27.12
N ALA A 423 8.52 -3.74 -28.38
CA ALA A 423 8.69 -5.15 -28.79
C ALA A 423 9.99 -5.79 -28.28
N ALA A 424 10.98 -5.00 -27.86
CA ALA A 424 12.24 -5.51 -27.32
C ALA A 424 12.17 -5.84 -25.81
N ALA A 425 11.28 -5.20 -25.06
CA ALA A 425 11.17 -5.37 -23.60
C ALA A 425 10.30 -6.55 -23.17
N GLU A 426 9.23 -6.87 -23.92
CA GLU A 426 8.36 -8.03 -23.62
C GLU A 426 9.05 -9.40 -23.87
N GLY A 427 10.14 -9.43 -24.64
CA GLY A 427 10.86 -10.67 -24.95
C GLY A 427 11.76 -11.21 -23.83
N ASP A 428 12.12 -10.39 -22.83
CA ASP A 428 13.13 -10.75 -21.81
C ASP A 428 12.50 -11.16 -20.45
N SER A 429 11.23 -10.83 -20.21
CA SER A 429 10.50 -11.19 -18.98
C SER A 429 9.87 -12.59 -19.01
N ALA A 430 9.74 -13.22 -20.19
CA ALA A 430 9.24 -14.59 -20.33
C ALA A 430 10.27 -15.68 -19.97
N GLY A 431 11.51 -15.31 -19.63
CA GLY A 431 12.62 -16.23 -19.38
C GLY A 431 13.00 -16.49 -17.91
N ARG A 432 12.31 -15.87 -16.94
CA ARG A 432 12.57 -16.10 -15.51
C ARG A 432 11.26 -16.35 -14.77
N LEU A 433 10.79 -17.60 -14.86
CA LEU A 433 9.86 -18.20 -13.89
C LEU A 433 10.66 -19.07 -12.92
#